data_AF-A0A2V6KHB1-F1
#
_entry.id   AF-A0A2V6KHB1-F1
#
_cell.length_a   1.000
_cell.length_b   1.000
_cell.length_c   1.000
_cell.angle_alpha   90.00
_cell.angle_beta   90.00
_cell.angle_gamma   90.00
#
_symmetry.space_group_name_H-M   'P 1'
#
loop_
_entity.id
_entity.type
_entity.pdbx_description
1 polymer ?
#
loop_
_entity_poly.entity_id
_entity_poly.type
_entity_poly.pdbx_seq_one_letter_code
_entity_poly.pdbx_strand_id
1 'polypeptide(L)'
;MMAGLTERSLDRAMKGLFQRDDDLCANAIADDEEIDQLEKQIDKDGVDILLRFQPVASDLRRVVSAMKLSSNLERMADQATNIARRARKLNRHPP
;
A
#
# COMPACT_ATOMS: atom_id res chain seq x y z
N MET A 1 -0.04 -7.99 -7.59
CA MET A 1 1.18 -7.17 -7.56
C MET A 1 1.10 -6.14 -6.44
N MET A 2 0.17 -5.17 -6.44
CA MET A 2 -0.01 -4.19 -5.35
C MET A 2 -0.35 -4.83 -3.99
N ALA A 3 -1.40 -5.66 -3.89
CA ALA A 3 -1.81 -6.26 -2.61
C ALA A 3 -0.71 -7.06 -1.91
N GLY A 4 0.09 -7.83 -2.65
CA GLY A 4 1.22 -8.57 -2.09
C GLY A 4 2.40 -7.68 -1.66
N LEU A 5 2.58 -6.53 -2.31
CA LEU A 5 3.54 -5.52 -1.88
C LEU A 5 3.07 -4.84 -0.58
N THR A 6 1.79 -4.49 -0.47
CA THR A 6 1.16 -3.98 0.76
C THR A 6 1.31 -4.97 1.92
N GLU A 7 1.03 -6.26 1.69
CA GLU A 7 1.19 -7.31 2.70
C GLU A 7 2.64 -7.43 3.16
N ARG A 8 3.59 -7.41 2.22
CA ARG A 8 5.02 -7.42 2.53
C ARG A 8 5.45 -6.19 3.34
N SER A 9 4.98 -5.00 2.98
CA SER A 9 5.31 -3.76 3.70
C SER A 9 4.81 -3.83 5.15
N LEU A 10 3.58 -4.33 5.35
CA LEU A 10 3.03 -4.55 6.68
C LEU A 10 3.83 -5.60 7.47
N ASP A 11 4.17 -6.73 6.88
CA ASP A 11 4.99 -7.77 7.53
C ASP A 11 6.38 -7.23 7.94
N ARG A 12 7.03 -6.46 7.06
CA ARG A 12 8.32 -5.81 7.35
C ARG A 12 8.20 -4.79 8.48
N ALA A 13 7.17 -3.93 8.47
CA ALA A 13 6.93 -2.97 9.53
C ALA A 13 6.71 -3.65 10.89
N MET A 14 5.93 -4.74 10.91
CA MET A 14 5.66 -5.51 12.12
C MET A 14 6.91 -6.23 12.64
N LYS A 15 7.68 -6.88 11.77
CA LYS A 15 8.96 -7.52 12.16
C LYS A 15 9.97 -6.48 12.62
N GLY A 16 10.10 -5.36 11.93
CA GLY A 16 10.98 -4.26 12.31
C GLY A 16 10.65 -3.67 13.69
N LEU A 17 9.37 -3.64 14.07
CA LEU A 17 8.94 -3.28 15.41
C LEU A 17 9.29 -4.36 16.45
N PHE A 18 8.86 -5.61 16.25
CA PHE A 18 9.00 -6.64 17.28
C PHE A 18 10.44 -7.14 17.46
N GLN A 19 11.20 -7.19 16.38
CA GLN A 19 12.60 -7.62 16.38
C GLN A 19 13.56 -6.44 16.58
N ARG A 20 13.03 -5.21 16.64
CA ARG A 20 13.78 -3.97 16.77
C ARG A 20 14.81 -3.78 15.65
N ASP A 21 14.43 -4.15 14.44
CA ASP A 21 15.25 -4.12 13.24
C ASP A 21 14.93 -2.87 12.41
N ASP A 22 15.88 -1.94 12.35
CA ASP A 22 15.76 -0.66 11.64
C ASP A 22 15.82 -0.82 10.12
N ASP A 23 16.47 -1.87 9.60
CA ASP A 23 16.58 -2.13 8.16
C ASP A 23 15.25 -2.64 7.62
N LEU A 24 14.57 -3.52 8.35
CA LEU A 24 13.19 -3.94 8.02
C LEU A 24 12.23 -2.75 8.02
N CYS A 25 12.37 -1.84 8.98
CA CYS A 25 11.57 -0.60 9.00
C CYS A 25 11.88 0.30 7.80
N ALA A 26 13.15 0.45 7.43
CA ALA A 26 13.55 1.26 6.27
C ALA A 26 12.99 0.67 4.97
N ASN A 27 13.02 -0.65 4.82
CA ASN A 27 12.45 -1.34 3.67
C ASN A 27 10.93 -1.17 3.58
N ALA A 28 10.20 -1.24 4.70
CA ALA A 28 8.75 -1.00 4.72
C ALA A 28 8.40 0.43 4.27
N ILE A 29 9.18 1.42 4.70
CA ILE A 29 9.00 2.83 4.29
C ILE A 29 9.33 3.01 2.80
N ALA A 30 10.30 2.27 2.27
CA ALA A 30 10.68 2.35 0.85
C ALA A 30 9.65 1.69 -0.08
N ASP A 31 8.95 0.65 0.38
CA ASP A 31 7.88 -0.01 -0.39
C ASP A 31 6.69 0.93 -0.68
N ASP A 32 6.48 1.97 0.13
CA ASP A 32 5.37 2.93 0.07
C ASP A 32 5.26 3.62 -1.30
N GLU A 33 6.40 4.11 -1.83
CA GLU A 33 6.44 4.82 -3.11
C GLU A 33 5.98 3.93 -4.27
N GLU A 34 6.37 2.66 -4.29
CA GLU A 34 5.94 1.73 -5.34
C GLU A 34 4.43 1.46 -5.24
N ILE A 35 3.87 1.39 -4.03
CA ILE A 35 2.42 1.20 -3.81
C ILE A 35 1.64 2.43 -4.31
N ASP A 36 2.12 3.64 -4.01
CA ASP A 36 1.52 4.90 -4.50
C ASP A 36 1.49 4.97 -6.02
N GLN A 37 2.58 4.55 -6.69
CA GLN A 37 2.62 4.54 -8.16
C GLN A 37 1.65 3.52 -8.74
N LEU A 38 1.50 2.35 -8.10
CA LEU A 38 0.54 1.34 -8.52
C LEU A 38 -0.91 1.82 -8.32
N GLU A 39 -1.21 2.55 -7.24
CA GLU A 39 -2.53 3.14 -7.00
C GLU A 39 -2.91 4.14 -8.10
N LYS A 40 -2.01 5.10 -8.40
CA LYS A 40 -2.18 6.06 -9.49
C LYS A 40 -2.37 5.38 -10.84
N GLN A 41 -1.62 4.32 -11.10
CA GLN A 41 -1.73 3.55 -12.34
C GLN A 41 -3.10 2.86 -12.45
N ILE A 42 -3.59 2.22 -11.38
CA ILE A 42 -4.91 1.59 -11.35
C ILE A 42 -6.02 2.63 -11.55
N ASP A 43 -5.89 3.80 -10.94
CA ASP A 43 -6.87 4.87 -11.10
C ASP A 43 -6.92 5.40 -12.54
N LYS A 44 -5.75 5.61 -13.15
CA LYS A 44 -5.64 5.99 -14.56
C LYS A 44 -6.26 4.95 -15.48
N ASP A 45 -5.91 3.67 -15.31
CA ASP A 45 -6.44 2.57 -16.12
C ASP A 45 -7.96 2.45 -15.96
N GLY A 46 -8.47 2.65 -14.73
CA GLY A 46 -9.90 2.69 -14.45
C GLY A 46 -10.61 3.80 -15.23
N VAL A 47 -10.09 5.03 -15.19
CA VAL A 47 -10.63 6.17 -15.95
C VAL A 47 -10.58 5.90 -17.47
N ASP A 48 -9.47 5.38 -17.98
CA ASP A 48 -9.32 5.06 -19.40
C ASP A 48 -10.34 4.02 -19.86
N ILE A 49 -10.62 3.00 -19.04
CA ILE A 49 -11.67 2.01 -19.32
C ILE A 49 -13.06 2.65 -19.35
N LEU A 50 -13.36 3.51 -18.37
CA LEU A 50 -14.66 4.20 -18.29
C LEU A 50 -14.91 5.08 -19.52
N LEU A 51 -13.90 5.85 -19.94
CA LEU A 51 -14.00 6.75 -21.09
C LEU A 51 -14.09 6.00 -22.42
N ARG A 52 -13.29 4.94 -22.59
CA ARG A 52 -13.17 4.24 -23.88
C ARG A 52 -14.31 3.26 -24.14
N PHE A 53 -14.78 2.56 -23.12
CA PHE A 53 -15.70 1.43 -23.29
C PHE A 53 -17.09 1.66 -22.71
N GLN A 54 -17.27 2.69 -21.87
CA GLN A 54 -18.56 3.06 -21.28
C GLN A 54 -19.31 1.84 -20.68
N PRO A 55 -18.64 1.03 -19.83
CA PRO A 55 -19.21 -0.20 -19.31
C PRO A 55 -20.46 0.09 -18.46
N VAL A 56 -21.37 -0.88 -18.40
CA VAL A 56 -22.64 -0.75 -17.66
C VAL A 56 -22.80 -1.84 -16.61
N ALA A 57 -23.72 -1.62 -15.67
CA ALA A 57 -24.13 -2.58 -14.64
C ALA A 57 -22.96 -3.30 -13.93
N SER A 58 -22.73 -4.58 -14.24
CA SER A 58 -21.68 -5.39 -13.62
C SER A 58 -20.27 -4.88 -13.92
N ASP A 59 -20.02 -4.44 -15.15
CA ASP A 59 -18.66 -4.10 -15.57
C ASP A 59 -18.25 -2.74 -15.04
N LEU A 60 -19.19 -1.79 -15.02
CA LEU A 60 -19.00 -0.51 -14.33
C LEU A 60 -18.66 -0.73 -12.85
N ARG A 61 -19.45 -1.59 -12.16
CA ARG A 61 -19.20 -1.89 -10.75
C ARG A 61 -17.83 -2.53 -10.53
N ARG A 62 -17.38 -3.42 -11.42
CA ARG A 62 -16.06 -4.05 -11.31
C ARG A 62 -14.92 -3.03 -11.41
N VAL A 63 -14.96 -2.15 -12.40
CA VAL A 63 -13.94 -1.11 -12.60
C VAL A 63 -13.88 -0.18 -11.38
N VAL A 64 -15.02 0.37 -10.97
CA VAL A 64 -15.09 1.27 -9.81
C VAL A 64 -14.67 0.57 -8.51
N SER A 65 -15.00 -0.71 -8.35
CA SER A 65 -14.59 -1.48 -7.16
C SER A 65 -13.09 -1.71 -7.13
N ALA A 66 -12.45 -1.95 -8.28
CA ALA A 66 -11.00 -2.11 -8.35
C ALA A 66 -10.27 -0.82 -7.96
N MET A 67 -10.70 0.34 -8.46
CA MET A 67 -10.16 1.66 -8.08
C MET A 67 -10.34 1.95 -6.58
N LYS A 68 -11.52 1.65 -6.02
CA LYS A 68 -11.73 1.81 -4.58
C LYS A 68 -10.87 0.87 -3.74
N LEU A 69 -10.63 -0.35 -4.24
CA LEU A 69 -9.78 -1.31 -3.56
C LEU A 69 -8.31 -0.89 -3.57
N SER A 70 -7.80 -0.33 -4.67
CA SER A 70 -6.42 0.18 -4.71
C SER A 70 -6.21 1.30 -3.69
N SER A 71 -7.13 2.26 -3.60
CA SER A 71 -7.06 3.31 -2.57
C SER A 71 -7.08 2.73 -1.14
N ASN A 72 -7.86 1.69 -0.87
CA ASN A 72 -7.81 1.03 0.44
C ASN A 72 -6.48 0.32 0.72
N LEU A 73 -5.84 -0.26 -0.29
CA LEU A 73 -4.54 -0.91 -0.17
C LEU A 73 -3.40 0.10 0.04
N GLU A 74 -3.45 1.26 -0.63
CA GLU A 74 -2.53 2.37 -0.38
C GLU A 74 -2.64 2.82 1.08
N ARG A 75 -3.85 3.08 1.59
CA ARG A 75 -4.03 3.46 3.00
C ARG A 75 -3.51 2.44 3.99
N MET A 76 -3.55 1.14 3.66
CA MET A 76 -2.94 0.09 4.48
C MET A 76 -1.41 0.16 4.48
N ALA A 77 -0.80 0.43 3.33
CA ALA A 77 0.65 0.64 3.21
C ALA A 77 1.10 1.87 4.00
N ASP A 78 0.31 2.93 3.92
CA ASP A 78 0.53 4.19 4.60
C ASP A 78 0.51 3.99 6.14
N GLN A 79 -0.36 3.10 6.65
CA GLN A 79 -0.31 2.65 8.05
C GLN A 79 0.94 1.81 8.38
N ALA A 80 1.38 0.93 7.48
CA ALA A 80 2.63 0.17 7.66
C ALA A 80 3.85 1.10 7.75
N THR A 81 3.93 2.11 6.88
CA THR A 81 4.93 3.18 6.91
C THR A 81 4.92 3.93 8.25
N ASN A 82 3.73 4.24 8.78
CA ASN A 82 3.58 4.87 10.09
C ASN A 82 4.06 3.97 11.25
N ILE A 83 3.77 2.66 11.20
CA ILE A 83 4.29 1.67 12.16
C ILE A 83 5.82 1.66 12.10
N ALA A 84 6.41 1.52 10.93
CA ALA A 84 7.86 1.46 10.74
C ALA A 84 8.56 2.75 11.23
N ARG A 85 8.00 3.93 10.94
CA ARG A 85 8.54 5.21 11.43
C ARG A 85 8.51 5.30 12.95
N ARG A 86 7.46 4.78 13.60
CA ARG A 86 7.36 4.74 15.08
C ARG A 86 8.29 3.69 15.67
N ALA A 87 8.39 2.52 15.05
CA ALA A 87 9.31 1.45 15.44
C ALA A 87 10.75 1.96 15.49
N ARG A 88 11.25 2.62 14.46
CA ARG A 88 12.60 3.22 14.45
C ARG A 88 12.85 4.21 15.58
N LYS A 89 11.82 4.92 16.07
CA LYS A 89 11.95 5.80 17.24
C LYS A 89 12.05 4.98 18.52
N LEU A 90 11.20 3.96 18.68
CA LEU A 90 11.20 3.06 19.83
C LEU A 90 12.49 2.24 19.92
N ASN A 91 13.03 1.79 18.78
CA ASN A 91 14.23 0.98 18.66
C ASN A 91 15.47 1.64 19.30
N ARG A 92 15.49 2.97 19.39
CA ARG A 92 16.57 3.77 20.01
C ARG A 92 16.55 3.77 21.54
N HIS A 93 15.45 3.35 22.17
CA HIS A 93 15.33 3.25 23.63
C HIS A 93 15.64 1.82 24.08
N PRO A 94 15.90 1.54 25.37
CA PRO A 94 15.96 0.16 25.84
C PRO A 94 14.60 -0.56 25.61
N PRO A 95 14.60 -1.89 25.38
CA PRO A 95 13.38 -2.69 25.28
C PRO A 95 12.58 -2.74 26.58
#